data_AF-A0A2N6DZI5-F1
#
_entry.id   AF-A0A2N6DZI5-F1
#
_cell.length_a   1.000
_cell.length_b   1.000
_cell.length_c   1.000
_cell.angle_alpha   90.00
_cell.angle_beta   90.00
_cell.angle_gamma   90.00
#
_symmetry.space_group_name_H-M   'P 1'
#
loop_
_entity.id
_entity.type
_entity.pdbx_description
1 polymer ?
#
loop_
_entity_poly.entity_id
_entity_poly.type
_entity_poly.pdbx_seq_one_letter_code
_entity_poly.pdbx_strand_id
1 'polypeptide(L)'
;MYPTPMNRCSLPPWAIASRHYNLQPKSLELQGVSHSSRLLFDRLDRLDDPEARGIQFHDFMDVQFQLHQWEREEKLSSRKSIKNSYLRFLRGWLFDSNSPEGAVLKGWAESRLGLPPTFHHMPIKDIDSEAYYQYAVDRMKGSARTNAIFQQLDLLYVYVQYELARRFPGETHWKLYRGIYDFEEHQVLEKLEKNRVLLRLNCLNSFTDDFERAWEFGSRVLETSMPLTKIFFMGGLLPKSLFKGEGEVIVIGGEFEVKVLTGG
;
A
#
# COMPACT_ATOMS: atom_id res chain seq x y z
N MET A 1 -8.01 29.78 1.66
CA MET A 1 -7.61 28.54 0.98
C MET A 1 -8.05 27.41 1.89
N TYR A 2 -9.18 26.75 1.59
CA TYR A 2 -9.65 25.65 2.42
C TYR A 2 -8.71 24.47 2.18
N PRO A 3 -8.02 23.92 3.21
CA PRO A 3 -7.35 22.66 3.02
C PRO A 3 -8.44 21.64 2.67
N THR A 4 -8.34 21.03 1.51
CA THR A 4 -9.09 19.80 1.21
C THR A 4 -8.91 18.91 2.45
N PRO A 5 -9.96 18.40 3.11
CA PRO A 5 -9.80 17.57 4.30
C PRO A 5 -9.17 16.24 3.85
N MET A 6 -7.84 16.25 3.73
CA MET A 6 -7.00 15.12 3.34
C MET A 6 -6.66 14.35 4.61
N ASN A 7 -7.66 13.65 5.13
CA ASN A 7 -7.50 12.58 6.10
C ASN A 7 -8.88 11.95 6.31
N ARG A 8 -9.01 10.66 6.00
CA ARG A 8 -10.20 9.84 6.29
C ARG A 8 -9.85 8.71 7.26
N CYS A 9 -8.76 8.86 8.00
CA CYS A 9 -8.27 7.91 8.99
C CYS A 9 -8.52 8.42 10.41
N SER A 10 -8.58 7.49 11.38
CA SER A 10 -8.76 7.77 12.81
C SER A 10 -7.65 8.62 13.44
N LEU A 11 -6.48 8.68 12.82
CA LEU A 11 -5.32 9.44 13.31
C LEU A 11 -4.91 10.54 12.35
N PRO A 12 -4.34 11.66 12.84
CA PRO A 12 -3.87 12.73 11.97
C PRO A 12 -2.60 12.32 11.19
N PRO A 13 -2.35 12.94 10.01
CA PRO A 13 -1.26 12.53 9.13
C PRO A 13 0.13 12.60 9.78
N TRP A 14 0.38 13.63 10.59
CA TRP A 14 1.65 13.82 11.30
C TRP A 14 1.91 12.72 12.33
N ALA A 15 0.86 12.14 12.93
CA ALA A 15 1.01 11.02 13.85
C ALA A 15 1.37 9.75 13.07
N ILE A 16 0.61 9.44 12.00
CA ILE A 16 0.83 8.27 11.14
C ILE A 16 2.25 8.31 10.54
N ALA A 17 2.73 9.49 10.12
CA ALA A 17 4.05 9.67 9.53
C ALA A 17 5.21 9.55 10.53
N SER A 18 4.96 9.59 11.84
CA SER A 18 6.03 9.75 12.83
C SER A 18 6.73 8.43 13.18
N ARG A 19 8.01 8.54 13.59
CA ARG A 19 8.71 7.41 14.22
C ARG A 19 8.05 6.92 15.51
N HIS A 20 7.41 7.82 16.26
CA HIS A 20 6.75 7.48 17.53
C HIS A 20 5.59 6.51 17.32
N TYR A 21 4.78 6.73 16.27
CA TYR A 21 3.75 5.79 15.86
C TYR A 21 4.35 4.42 15.53
N ASN A 22 5.48 4.37 14.83
CA ASN A 22 6.12 3.10 14.49
C ASN A 22 6.65 2.33 15.70
N LEU A 23 6.89 2.98 16.85
CA LEU A 23 7.29 2.29 18.08
C LEU A 23 6.08 1.75 18.84
N GLN A 24 4.96 2.45 18.78
CA GLN A 24 3.73 2.14 19.51
C GLN A 24 2.51 2.30 18.59
N PRO A 25 2.33 1.40 17.61
CA PRO A 25 1.27 1.56 16.62
C PRO A 25 -0.09 1.45 17.28
N LYS A 26 -1.03 2.27 16.77
CA LYS A 26 -2.45 2.22 17.11
C LYS A 26 -3.23 1.73 15.90
N SER A 27 -4.44 1.23 16.12
CA SER A 27 -5.32 0.85 15.00
C SER A 27 -5.58 2.05 14.10
N LEU A 28 -5.48 1.85 12.79
CA LEU A 28 -5.85 2.83 11.77
C LEU A 28 -7.21 2.44 11.22
N GLU A 29 -8.22 3.25 11.50
CA GLU A 29 -9.57 3.01 11.02
C GLU A 29 -9.90 3.99 9.90
N LEU A 30 -10.29 3.46 8.75
CA LEU A 30 -10.78 4.26 7.64
C LEU A 30 -12.27 4.54 7.82
N GLN A 31 -12.64 5.81 7.69
CA GLN A 31 -13.99 6.29 7.94
C GLN A 31 -15.02 5.56 7.08
N GLY A 32 -15.99 4.90 7.73
CA GLY A 32 -17.15 4.29 7.08
C GLY A 32 -16.91 2.90 6.45
N VAL A 33 -15.68 2.38 6.46
CA VAL A 33 -15.38 1.08 5.84
C VAL A 33 -15.95 -0.06 6.69
N SER A 34 -15.58 -0.14 7.97
CA SER A 34 -16.01 -1.25 8.85
C SER A 34 -17.53 -1.40 8.95
N HIS A 35 -18.27 -0.29 8.88
CA HIS A 35 -19.74 -0.32 8.90
C HIS A 35 -20.32 -0.85 7.58
N SER A 36 -19.77 -0.44 6.44
CA SER A 36 -20.29 -0.81 5.12
C SER A 36 -19.93 -2.24 4.68
N SER A 37 -18.90 -2.83 5.27
CA SER A 37 -18.42 -4.18 4.93
C SER A 37 -18.63 -5.23 6.02
N ARG A 38 -19.47 -4.96 7.03
CA ARG A 38 -19.76 -5.92 8.12
C ARG A 38 -20.15 -7.31 7.61
N LEU A 39 -21.05 -7.36 6.62
CA LEU A 39 -21.52 -8.62 6.02
C LEU A 39 -20.42 -9.44 5.38
N LEU A 40 -19.37 -8.80 4.85
CA LEU A 40 -18.19 -9.51 4.35
C LEU A 40 -17.46 -10.18 5.50
N PHE A 41 -17.10 -9.43 6.54
CA PHE A 41 -16.32 -9.96 7.66
C PHE A 41 -17.07 -11.05 8.44
N ASP A 42 -18.39 -10.91 8.63
CA ASP A 42 -19.22 -11.96 9.24
C ASP A 42 -19.19 -13.30 8.44
N ARG A 43 -18.97 -13.23 7.11
CA ARG A 43 -18.76 -14.42 6.27
C ARG A 43 -17.33 -14.93 6.36
N LEU A 44 -16.35 -14.03 6.34
CA LEU A 44 -14.93 -14.40 6.47
C LEU A 44 -14.63 -15.09 7.80
N ASP A 45 -15.33 -14.71 8.88
CA ASP A 45 -15.17 -15.34 10.20
C ASP A 45 -15.55 -16.82 10.22
N ARG A 46 -16.38 -17.26 9.28
CA ARG A 46 -16.84 -18.66 9.14
C ARG A 46 -15.90 -19.52 8.28
N LEU A 47 -14.81 -18.94 7.77
CA LEU A 47 -13.88 -19.59 6.87
C LEU A 47 -12.51 -19.70 7.52
N ASP A 48 -12.07 -20.92 7.82
CA ASP A 48 -10.75 -21.17 8.42
C ASP A 48 -9.62 -21.12 7.38
N ASP A 49 -9.91 -21.52 6.15
CA ASP A 49 -8.94 -21.52 5.06
C ASP A 49 -8.67 -20.10 4.51
N PRO A 50 -7.41 -19.60 4.55
CA PRO A 50 -7.05 -18.31 3.98
C PRO A 50 -7.31 -18.20 2.48
N GLU A 51 -7.21 -19.29 1.71
CA GLU A 51 -7.50 -19.23 0.27
C GLU A 51 -9.00 -19.02 0.02
N ALA A 52 -9.86 -19.77 0.70
CA ALA A 52 -11.31 -19.55 0.69
C ALA A 52 -11.71 -18.12 1.10
N ARG A 53 -11.05 -17.54 2.11
CA ARG A 53 -11.28 -16.13 2.49
C ARG A 53 -10.89 -15.15 1.39
N GLY A 54 -9.77 -15.40 0.71
CA GLY A 54 -9.34 -14.60 -0.44
C GLY A 54 -10.31 -14.67 -1.62
N ILE A 55 -10.89 -15.84 -1.90
CA ILE A 55 -11.97 -16.01 -2.90
C ILE A 55 -13.20 -15.21 -2.47
N GLN A 56 -13.68 -15.41 -1.24
CA GLN A 56 -14.88 -14.74 -0.72
C GLN A 56 -14.73 -13.21 -0.70
N PHE A 57 -13.54 -12.70 -0.40
CA PHE A 57 -13.21 -11.28 -0.50
C PHE A 57 -13.32 -10.78 -1.95
N HIS A 58 -12.72 -11.50 -2.90
CA HIS A 58 -12.75 -11.10 -4.30
C HIS A 58 -14.18 -11.12 -4.87
N ASP A 59 -14.97 -12.14 -4.56
CA ASP A 59 -16.37 -12.24 -5.01
C ASP A 59 -17.21 -11.08 -4.45
N PHE A 60 -16.96 -10.69 -3.19
CA PHE A 60 -17.61 -9.52 -2.60
C PHE A 60 -17.22 -8.23 -3.33
N MET A 61 -15.93 -8.05 -3.63
CA MET A 61 -15.43 -6.90 -4.38
C MET A 61 -16.05 -6.82 -5.77
N ASP A 62 -16.18 -7.95 -6.46
CA ASP A 62 -16.81 -8.01 -7.78
C ASP A 62 -18.27 -7.54 -7.75
N VAL A 63 -19.07 -8.08 -6.82
CA VAL A 63 -20.48 -7.70 -6.68
C VAL A 63 -20.65 -6.24 -6.26
N GLN A 64 -19.91 -5.82 -5.23
CA GLN A 64 -20.04 -4.48 -4.63
C GLN A 64 -19.64 -3.37 -5.60
N PHE A 65 -18.60 -3.60 -6.41
CA PHE A 65 -18.05 -2.60 -7.33
C PHE A 65 -18.36 -2.90 -8.81
N GLN A 66 -19.15 -3.94 -9.08
CA GLN A 66 -19.61 -4.35 -10.40
C GLN A 66 -18.45 -4.57 -11.38
N LEU A 67 -17.39 -5.26 -10.94
CA LEU A 67 -16.15 -5.38 -11.72
C LEU A 67 -16.34 -6.17 -13.03
N HIS A 68 -17.35 -7.03 -13.11
CA HIS A 68 -17.75 -7.74 -14.34
C HIS A 68 -18.56 -6.91 -15.36
N GLN A 69 -19.12 -5.74 -15.02
CA GLN A 69 -20.07 -5.06 -15.92
C GLN A 69 -19.45 -4.45 -17.21
N TRP A 70 -18.12 -4.42 -17.34
CA TRP A 70 -17.47 -3.97 -18.59
C TRP A 70 -17.61 -4.98 -19.74
N GLU A 71 -18.07 -6.20 -19.48
CA GLU A 71 -18.38 -7.17 -20.54
C GLU A 71 -19.56 -6.74 -21.44
N ARG A 72 -20.38 -5.78 -21.00
CA ARG A 72 -21.50 -5.22 -21.78
C ARG A 72 -21.08 -4.07 -22.72
N GLU A 73 -19.81 -3.66 -22.73
CA GLU A 73 -19.32 -2.65 -23.67
C GLU A 73 -18.88 -3.28 -24.99
N GLU A 74 -19.44 -2.81 -26.11
CA GLU A 74 -19.24 -3.37 -27.47
C GLU A 74 -17.82 -3.20 -28.06
N LYS A 75 -16.90 -2.54 -27.36
CA LYS A 75 -15.53 -2.30 -27.87
C LYS A 75 -14.60 -3.47 -27.54
N LEU A 76 -13.76 -3.86 -28.50
CA LEU A 76 -12.75 -4.94 -28.32
C LEU A 76 -11.74 -4.67 -27.17
N SER A 77 -11.64 -3.43 -26.68
CA SER A 77 -10.86 -3.08 -25.48
C SER A 77 -11.50 -3.51 -24.15
N SER A 78 -12.77 -3.96 -24.17
CA SER A 78 -13.62 -4.17 -23.01
C SER A 78 -13.64 -5.61 -22.46
N ARG A 79 -13.00 -6.58 -23.15
CA ARG A 79 -12.84 -8.00 -22.72
C ARG A 79 -11.84 -8.23 -21.58
N LYS A 80 -11.70 -7.26 -20.68
CA LYS A 80 -10.62 -7.19 -19.70
C LYS A 80 -11.19 -6.72 -18.36
N SER A 81 -12.17 -7.41 -17.80
CA SER A 81 -12.78 -7.11 -16.49
C SER A 81 -11.76 -7.12 -15.33
N ILE A 82 -10.64 -7.82 -15.48
CA ILE A 82 -9.49 -7.76 -14.55
C ILE A 82 -8.68 -6.45 -14.68
N LYS A 83 -8.86 -5.67 -15.77
CA LYS A 83 -8.10 -4.44 -16.06
C LYS A 83 -8.66 -3.16 -15.44
N ASN A 84 -9.80 -3.14 -14.76
CA ASN A 84 -10.13 -1.93 -13.99
C ASN A 84 -10.59 -2.26 -12.56
N SER A 85 -10.07 -3.33 -11.96
CA SER A 85 -10.19 -3.56 -10.52
C SER A 85 -8.92 -3.18 -9.77
N TYR A 86 -8.98 -3.13 -8.45
CA TYR A 86 -7.82 -2.99 -7.56
C TYR A 86 -6.64 -3.91 -7.94
N LEU A 87 -6.90 -5.10 -8.50
CA LEU A 87 -5.86 -6.03 -8.97
C LEU A 87 -4.96 -5.41 -10.05
N ARG A 88 -5.49 -4.57 -10.93
CA ARG A 88 -4.66 -3.84 -11.91
C ARG A 88 -3.68 -2.93 -11.20
N PHE A 89 -4.13 -2.21 -10.17
CA PHE A 89 -3.30 -1.24 -9.46
C PHE A 89 -2.20 -1.93 -8.67
N LEU A 90 -2.52 -3.04 -8.01
CA LEU A 90 -1.51 -3.88 -7.35
C LEU A 90 -0.48 -4.41 -8.35
N ARG A 91 -0.90 -4.93 -9.51
CA ARG A 91 0.04 -5.42 -10.53
C ARG A 91 0.89 -4.29 -11.14
N GLY A 92 0.27 -3.13 -11.37
CA GLY A 92 0.96 -1.94 -11.86
C GLY A 92 2.04 -1.48 -10.88
N TRP A 93 1.76 -1.54 -9.57
CA TRP A 93 2.76 -1.27 -8.53
C TRP A 93 3.96 -2.22 -8.60
N LEU A 94 3.71 -3.53 -8.70
CA LEU A 94 4.80 -4.52 -8.76
C LEU A 94 5.68 -4.35 -10.00
N PHE A 95 5.09 -3.84 -11.10
CA PHE A 95 5.82 -3.59 -12.34
C PHE A 95 6.62 -2.28 -12.27
N ASP A 96 5.95 -1.18 -11.90
CA ASP A 96 6.57 0.13 -11.76
C ASP A 96 5.76 1.01 -10.80
N SER A 97 6.34 1.33 -9.63
CA SER A 97 5.74 2.23 -8.64
C SER A 97 5.59 3.69 -9.12
N ASN A 98 6.20 4.05 -10.26
CA ASN A 98 6.03 5.32 -10.96
C ASN A 98 5.01 5.24 -12.10
N SER A 99 4.36 4.11 -12.33
CA SER A 99 3.25 4.03 -13.29
C SER A 99 2.04 4.89 -12.87
N PRO A 100 1.08 5.17 -13.79
CA PRO A 100 -0.22 5.75 -13.42
C PRO A 100 -0.97 4.95 -12.34
N GLU A 101 -0.83 3.62 -12.34
CA GLU A 101 -1.34 2.76 -11.28
C GLU A 101 -0.68 3.06 -9.93
N GLY A 102 0.66 3.23 -9.93
CA GLY A 102 1.41 3.66 -8.76
C GLY A 102 1.02 5.05 -8.27
N ALA A 103 0.76 5.99 -9.18
CA ALA A 103 0.24 7.32 -8.84
C ALA A 103 -1.13 7.24 -8.15
N VAL A 104 -2.01 6.32 -8.59
CA VAL A 104 -3.30 6.11 -7.92
C VAL A 104 -3.14 5.52 -6.52
N LEU A 105 -2.25 4.55 -6.31
CA LEU A 105 -1.99 4.02 -4.97
C LEU A 105 -1.39 5.08 -4.02
N LYS A 106 -0.44 5.89 -4.50
CA LYS A 106 0.09 7.04 -3.74
C LYS A 106 -1.03 8.04 -3.42
N GLY A 107 -1.93 8.29 -4.37
CA GLY A 107 -3.12 9.12 -4.19
C GLY A 107 -4.12 8.57 -3.17
N TRP A 108 -4.19 7.25 -2.99
CA TRP A 108 -4.96 6.65 -1.91
C TRP A 108 -4.33 7.01 -0.55
N ALA A 109 -3.02 6.81 -0.38
CA ALA A 109 -2.32 7.15 0.85
C ALA A 109 -2.44 8.64 1.19
N GLU A 110 -2.28 9.50 0.19
CA GLU A 110 -2.46 10.95 0.34
C GLU A 110 -3.89 11.31 0.75
N SER A 111 -4.90 10.75 0.07
CA SER A 111 -6.30 11.11 0.35
C SER A 111 -6.85 10.54 1.66
N ARG A 112 -6.37 9.37 2.10
CA ARG A 112 -6.88 8.67 3.30
C ARG A 112 -6.07 8.98 4.53
N LEU A 113 -4.76 9.01 4.40
CA LEU A 113 -3.83 9.13 5.52
C LEU A 113 -3.20 10.53 5.60
N GLY A 114 -3.44 11.38 4.59
CA GLY A 114 -2.82 12.70 4.46
C GLY A 114 -1.31 12.64 4.22
N LEU A 115 -0.81 11.52 3.67
CA LEU A 115 0.61 11.31 3.39
C LEU A 115 0.89 11.60 1.90
N PRO A 116 1.36 12.80 1.54
CA PRO A 116 1.70 13.11 0.15
C PRO A 116 2.90 12.27 -0.31
N PRO A 117 3.01 11.96 -1.61
CA PRO A 117 4.21 11.32 -2.13
C PRO A 117 5.42 12.26 -2.06
N THR A 118 6.57 11.71 -1.69
CA THR A 118 7.87 12.42 -1.77
C THR A 118 8.59 12.12 -3.08
N PHE A 119 8.11 11.16 -3.88
CA PHE A 119 8.70 10.77 -5.15
C PHE A 119 7.68 10.13 -6.11
N HIS A 120 7.69 10.58 -7.37
CA HIS A 120 7.04 9.90 -8.50
C HIS A 120 7.68 10.40 -9.79
N HIS A 121 8.42 9.52 -10.49
CA HIS A 121 9.38 9.82 -11.56
C HIS A 121 10.55 10.73 -11.15
N MET A 122 10.31 11.70 -10.28
CA MET A 122 11.29 12.62 -9.72
C MET A 122 10.91 13.00 -8.28
N PRO A 123 11.85 13.58 -7.49
CA PRO A 123 11.56 14.03 -6.14
C PRO A 123 10.47 15.11 -6.11
N ILE A 124 9.50 14.94 -5.20
CA ILE A 124 8.41 15.88 -4.97
C ILE A 124 8.71 16.63 -3.68
N LYS A 125 8.96 17.93 -3.80
CA LYS A 125 9.29 18.80 -2.66
C LYS A 125 8.05 19.27 -1.91
N ASP A 126 7.04 19.70 -2.66
CA ASP A 126 5.81 20.28 -2.15
C ASP A 126 4.70 20.20 -3.23
N ILE A 127 3.49 20.58 -2.85
CA ILE A 127 2.28 20.52 -3.68
C ILE A 127 2.31 21.49 -4.87
N ASP A 128 3.14 22.54 -4.79
CA ASP A 128 3.25 23.57 -5.82
C ASP A 128 4.34 23.23 -6.86
N SER A 129 5.05 22.11 -6.67
CA SER A 129 6.12 21.66 -7.56
C SER A 129 5.60 21.06 -8.87
N GLU A 130 6.36 21.23 -9.95
CA GLU A 130 6.10 20.58 -11.25
C GLU A 130 6.04 19.05 -11.12
N ALA A 131 6.87 18.47 -10.25
CA ALA A 131 6.85 17.05 -9.94
C ALA A 131 5.50 16.59 -9.35
N TYR A 132 4.90 17.39 -8.46
CA TYR A 132 3.57 17.11 -7.93
C TYR A 132 2.50 17.22 -9.01
N TYR A 133 2.59 18.21 -9.90
CA TYR A 133 1.67 18.35 -11.02
C TYR A 133 1.69 17.11 -11.94
N GLN A 134 2.87 16.62 -12.30
CA GLN A 134 3.02 15.41 -13.12
C GLN A 134 2.42 14.18 -12.44
N TYR A 135 2.72 13.99 -11.15
CA TYR A 135 2.07 12.96 -10.34
C TYR A 135 0.54 13.08 -10.33
N ALA A 136 0.01 14.29 -10.16
CA ALA A 136 -1.43 14.53 -10.12
C ALA A 136 -2.10 14.19 -11.47
N VAL A 137 -1.43 14.49 -12.59
CA VAL A 137 -1.87 14.13 -13.94
C VAL A 137 -1.95 12.62 -14.10
N ASP A 138 -0.91 11.88 -13.69
CA ASP A 138 -0.89 10.42 -13.84
C ASP A 138 -1.87 9.72 -12.90
N ARG A 139 -2.05 10.23 -11.67
CA ARG A 139 -3.12 9.82 -10.76
C ARG A 139 -4.50 10.02 -11.38
N MET A 140 -4.75 11.16 -12.01
CA MET A 140 -6.02 11.45 -12.69
C MET A 140 -6.25 10.49 -13.86
N LYS A 141 -5.25 10.30 -14.73
CA LYS A 141 -5.34 9.35 -15.85
C LYS A 141 -5.58 7.91 -15.39
N GLY A 142 -4.88 7.48 -14.33
CA GLY A 142 -5.00 6.13 -13.77
C GLY A 142 -6.39 5.85 -13.19
N SER A 143 -6.94 6.82 -12.43
CA SER A 143 -8.25 6.67 -11.76
C SER A 143 -9.44 6.85 -12.70
N ALA A 144 -9.32 7.62 -13.79
CA ALA A 144 -10.42 7.96 -14.69
C ALA A 144 -11.17 6.76 -15.29
N ARG A 145 -10.55 5.58 -15.33
CA ARG A 145 -11.10 4.37 -15.95
C ARG A 145 -11.58 3.32 -14.94
N THR A 146 -11.49 3.60 -13.64
CA THR A 146 -11.87 2.64 -12.60
C THR A 146 -12.92 3.22 -11.67
N ASN A 147 -14.10 2.60 -11.67
CA ASN A 147 -15.17 3.00 -10.77
C ASN A 147 -14.74 2.82 -9.31
N ALA A 148 -14.92 3.88 -8.51
CA ALA A 148 -14.72 3.85 -7.06
C ALA A 148 -13.38 3.24 -6.60
N ILE A 149 -12.29 3.46 -7.36
CA ILE A 149 -11.00 2.81 -7.07
C ILE A 149 -10.56 3.02 -5.63
N PHE A 150 -10.71 4.23 -5.08
CA PHE A 150 -10.27 4.44 -3.72
C PHE A 150 -11.11 3.69 -2.69
N GLN A 151 -12.41 3.52 -2.90
CA GLN A 151 -13.26 2.69 -2.04
C GLN A 151 -12.88 1.20 -2.16
N GLN A 152 -12.47 0.75 -3.35
CA GLN A 152 -11.91 -0.60 -3.53
C GLN A 152 -10.64 -0.78 -2.70
N LEU A 153 -9.74 0.21 -2.72
CA LEU A 153 -8.49 0.18 -1.95
C LEU A 153 -8.73 0.35 -0.43
N ASP A 154 -9.74 1.13 -0.04
CA ASP A 154 -10.19 1.25 1.35
C ASP A 154 -10.59 -0.14 1.90
N LEU A 155 -11.42 -0.88 1.15
CA LEU A 155 -11.85 -2.22 1.56
C LEU A 155 -10.72 -3.26 1.49
N LEU A 156 -9.83 -3.16 0.50
CA LEU A 156 -8.62 -3.99 0.44
C LEU A 156 -7.75 -3.80 1.68
N TYR A 157 -7.49 -2.55 2.09
CA TYR A 157 -6.70 -2.27 3.29
C TYR A 157 -7.33 -2.91 4.53
N VAL A 158 -8.64 -2.75 4.74
CA VAL A 158 -9.31 -3.33 5.92
C VAL A 158 -9.30 -4.87 5.86
N TYR A 159 -9.44 -5.48 4.69
CA TYR A 159 -9.27 -6.92 4.52
C TYR A 159 -7.85 -7.39 4.86
N VAL A 160 -6.83 -6.65 4.44
CA VAL A 160 -5.43 -6.93 4.77
C VAL A 160 -5.22 -6.87 6.29
N GLN A 161 -5.77 -5.85 6.96
CA GLN A 161 -5.69 -5.73 8.42
C GLN A 161 -6.40 -6.89 9.14
N TYR A 162 -7.56 -7.33 8.62
CA TYR A 162 -8.26 -8.51 9.12
C TYR A 162 -7.41 -9.78 8.99
N GLU A 163 -6.78 -10.02 7.83
CA GLU A 163 -5.91 -11.18 7.62
C GLU A 163 -4.67 -11.14 8.51
N LEU A 164 -4.04 -9.98 8.66
CA LEU A 164 -2.86 -9.81 9.52
C LEU A 164 -3.17 -10.12 10.98
N ALA A 165 -4.31 -9.65 11.49
CA ALA A 165 -4.75 -9.95 12.85
C ALA A 165 -4.94 -11.46 13.10
N ARG A 166 -5.37 -12.21 12.08
CA ARG A 166 -5.51 -13.67 12.16
C ARG A 166 -4.17 -14.40 12.02
N ARG A 167 -3.27 -13.91 11.17
CA ARG A 167 -1.97 -14.55 10.88
C ARG A 167 -0.92 -14.29 11.97
N PHE A 168 -0.98 -13.13 12.61
CA PHE A 168 -0.01 -12.68 13.61
C PHE A 168 -0.70 -12.27 14.91
N PRO A 169 -1.39 -13.21 15.60
CA PRO A 169 -2.15 -12.89 16.80
C PRO A 169 -1.22 -12.39 17.92
N GLY A 170 -1.54 -11.22 18.47
CA GLY A 170 -0.76 -10.60 19.56
C GLY A 170 0.49 -9.83 19.11
N GLU A 171 0.86 -9.95 17.84
CA GLU A 171 1.98 -9.20 17.28
C GLU A 171 1.55 -7.80 16.84
N THR A 172 2.47 -6.85 16.91
CA THR A 172 2.26 -5.46 16.48
C THR A 172 3.15 -5.06 15.32
N HIS A 173 4.22 -5.83 15.10
CA HIS A 173 5.25 -5.54 14.11
C HIS A 173 5.64 -6.79 13.34
N TRP A 174 6.15 -6.60 12.14
CA TRP A 174 6.76 -7.61 11.31
C TRP A 174 8.10 -7.10 10.81
N LYS A 175 9.14 -7.92 10.94
CA LYS A 175 10.45 -7.59 10.37
C LYS A 175 10.39 -7.72 8.86
N LEU A 176 10.74 -6.66 8.15
CA LEU A 176 10.78 -6.62 6.70
C LEU A 176 12.08 -6.00 6.18
N TYR A 177 12.38 -6.31 4.93
CA TYR A 177 13.59 -5.94 4.22
C TYR A 177 13.29 -5.20 2.92
N ARG A 178 14.19 -4.30 2.50
CA ARG A 178 14.13 -3.64 1.19
C ARG A 178 15.52 -3.49 0.61
N GLY A 179 15.74 -4.05 -0.58
CA GLY A 179 16.95 -3.81 -1.36
C GLY A 179 16.97 -2.38 -1.90
N ILE A 180 18.15 -1.75 -1.85
CA ILE A 180 18.38 -0.41 -2.40
C ILE A 180 19.73 -0.38 -3.16
N TYR A 181 19.74 0.29 -4.32
CA TYR A 181 20.97 0.50 -5.09
C TYR A 181 21.75 1.70 -4.60
N ASP A 182 21.06 2.82 -4.36
CA ASP A 182 21.65 4.06 -3.89
C ASP A 182 20.98 4.53 -2.58
N PHE A 183 21.79 4.66 -1.53
CA PHE A 183 21.33 5.15 -0.24
C PHE A 183 21.21 6.68 -0.23
N GLU A 184 21.91 7.40 -1.12
CA GLU A 184 21.87 8.86 -1.22
C GLU A 184 20.53 9.36 -1.78
N GLU A 185 19.80 8.52 -2.54
CA GLU A 185 18.43 8.81 -2.99
C GLU A 185 17.42 8.86 -1.84
N HIS A 186 17.75 8.31 -0.67
CA HIS A 186 16.89 8.32 0.50
C HIS A 186 17.14 9.56 1.35
N GLN A 187 16.06 10.26 1.72
CA GLN A 187 16.16 11.41 2.60
C GLN A 187 16.44 10.94 4.05
N VAL A 188 17.71 11.01 4.46
CA VAL A 188 18.16 10.77 5.84
C VAL A 188 17.78 11.98 6.70
N LEU A 189 16.93 11.75 7.71
CA LEU A 189 16.49 12.76 8.66
C LEU A 189 17.44 12.85 9.86
N GLU A 190 17.93 11.71 10.34
CA GLU A 190 18.80 11.62 11.51
C GLU A 190 19.72 10.39 11.37
N LYS A 191 21.00 10.55 11.72
CA LYS A 191 21.91 9.42 11.91
C LYS A 191 21.88 9.04 13.38
N LEU A 192 21.45 7.82 13.68
CA LEU A 192 21.32 7.33 15.05
C LEU A 192 22.65 6.73 15.50
N GLU A 193 22.85 5.43 15.34
CA GLU A 193 24.05 4.71 15.78
C GLU A 193 24.54 3.70 14.74
N LYS A 194 25.87 3.61 14.53
CA LYS A 194 26.55 2.66 13.63
C LYS A 194 25.95 2.64 12.22
N ASN A 195 24.98 1.76 12.00
CA ASN A 195 24.29 1.50 10.75
C ASN A 195 22.77 1.74 10.85
N ARG A 196 22.30 2.43 11.88
CA ARG A 196 20.90 2.83 12.05
C ARG A 196 20.71 4.28 11.66
N VAL A 197 19.68 4.52 10.88
CA VAL A 197 19.29 5.86 10.44
C VAL A 197 17.77 6.02 10.53
N LEU A 198 17.33 7.26 10.69
CA LEU A 198 15.95 7.64 10.48
C LEU A 198 15.80 8.13 9.04
N LEU A 199 15.03 7.41 8.24
CA LEU A 199 14.73 7.78 6.85
C LEU A 199 13.32 8.33 6.70
N ARG A 200 13.13 9.28 5.78
CA ARG A 200 11.81 9.57 5.22
C ARG A 200 11.57 8.64 4.04
N LEU A 201 10.70 7.66 4.22
CA LEU A 201 10.19 6.84 3.13
C LEU A 201 9.04 7.57 2.40
N ASN A 202 8.83 7.22 1.13
CA ASN A 202 7.71 7.72 0.34
C ASN A 202 6.37 7.27 0.98
N CYS A 203 5.24 7.85 0.59
CA CYS A 203 3.92 7.51 1.16
C CYS A 203 3.58 6.00 1.06
N LEU A 204 4.05 5.32 0.02
CA LEU A 204 4.01 3.87 -0.15
C LEU A 204 5.37 3.34 -0.64
N ASN A 205 5.75 2.15 -0.20
CA ASN A 205 7.03 1.50 -0.54
C ASN A 205 6.84 -0.02 -0.66
N SER A 206 7.68 -0.68 -1.46
CA SER A 206 7.77 -2.16 -1.47
C SER A 206 8.83 -2.66 -0.49
N PHE A 207 8.48 -3.68 0.26
CA PHE A 207 9.36 -4.44 1.14
C PHE A 207 9.12 -5.94 0.88
N THR A 208 9.93 -6.78 1.50
CA THR A 208 9.80 -8.23 1.49
C THR A 208 10.11 -8.81 2.86
N ASP A 209 9.51 -9.94 3.18
CA ASP A 209 9.83 -10.72 4.38
C ASP A 209 11.05 -11.64 4.19
N ASP A 210 11.58 -11.71 2.98
CA ASP A 210 12.75 -12.52 2.60
C ASP A 210 13.99 -11.64 2.43
N PHE A 211 15.00 -11.87 3.26
CA PHE A 211 16.27 -11.14 3.21
C PHE A 211 17.05 -11.41 1.91
N GLU A 212 17.10 -12.66 1.45
CA GLU A 212 17.83 -13.04 0.24
C GLU A 212 17.22 -12.36 -0.98
N ARG A 213 15.89 -12.35 -1.03
CA ARG A 213 15.17 -11.62 -2.07
C ARG A 213 15.45 -10.12 -2.02
N ALA A 214 15.51 -9.50 -0.85
CA ALA A 214 15.89 -8.09 -0.74
C ALA A 214 17.32 -7.84 -1.28
N TRP A 215 18.22 -8.81 -1.12
CA TRP A 215 19.59 -8.74 -1.64
C TRP A 215 19.65 -8.67 -3.17
N GLU A 216 18.74 -9.36 -3.86
CA GLU A 216 18.66 -9.36 -5.34
C GLU A 216 18.44 -7.96 -5.93
N PHE A 217 17.87 -7.04 -5.14
CA PHE A 217 17.45 -5.71 -5.60
C PHE A 217 18.35 -4.56 -5.12
N GLY A 218 19.60 -4.81 -4.74
CA GLY A 218 20.45 -3.71 -4.27
C GLY A 218 21.90 -4.04 -3.94
N SER A 219 22.64 -2.98 -3.60
CA SER A 219 23.98 -3.06 -3.00
C SER A 219 23.92 -3.06 -1.46
N ARG A 220 22.77 -2.65 -0.91
CA ARG A 220 22.46 -2.60 0.52
C ARG A 220 21.03 -3.07 0.77
N VAL A 221 20.77 -3.53 1.99
CA VAL A 221 19.43 -3.90 2.45
C VAL A 221 19.05 -3.05 3.65
N LEU A 222 17.86 -2.47 3.60
CA LEU A 222 17.22 -1.84 4.75
C LEU A 222 16.43 -2.89 5.51
N GLU A 223 16.74 -3.09 6.79
CA GLU A 223 15.94 -3.88 7.73
C GLU A 223 15.12 -2.93 8.61
N THR A 224 13.83 -3.20 8.80
CA THR A 224 12.97 -2.43 9.70
C THR A 224 11.95 -3.31 10.42
N SER A 225 11.50 -2.84 11.58
CA SER A 225 10.36 -3.40 12.31
C SER A 225 9.10 -2.67 11.86
N MET A 226 8.38 -3.24 10.88
CA MET A 226 7.22 -2.63 10.24
C MET A 226 5.96 -2.82 11.10
N PRO A 227 5.26 -1.75 11.53
CA PRO A 227 3.94 -1.92 12.14
C PRO A 227 2.98 -2.66 11.22
N LEU A 228 2.26 -3.67 11.74
CA LEU A 228 1.28 -4.41 10.93
C LEU A 228 0.19 -3.48 10.34
N THR A 229 -0.17 -2.46 11.09
CA THR A 229 -1.11 -1.41 10.68
C THR A 229 -0.63 -0.57 9.50
N LYS A 230 0.68 -0.56 9.22
CA LYS A 230 1.26 0.10 8.03
C LYS A 230 1.38 -0.81 6.82
N ILE A 231 0.97 -2.08 6.91
CA ILE A 231 0.93 -2.95 5.73
C ILE A 231 -0.31 -2.60 4.92
N PHE A 232 -0.10 -2.02 3.75
CA PHE A 232 -1.18 -1.73 2.80
C PHE A 232 -1.66 -3.00 2.10
N PHE A 233 -0.71 -3.84 1.66
CA PHE A 233 -0.98 -5.11 0.99
C PHE A 233 0.19 -6.07 1.20
N MET A 234 -0.06 -7.37 1.26
CA MET A 234 0.98 -8.39 1.21
C MET A 234 0.58 -9.52 0.26
N GLY A 235 1.59 -10.13 -0.36
CA GLY A 235 1.44 -11.35 -1.15
C GLY A 235 0.77 -12.49 -0.37
N GLY A 236 0.06 -13.37 -1.09
CA GLY A 236 -0.54 -14.57 -0.49
C GLY A 236 -1.82 -14.35 0.31
N LEU A 237 -2.46 -13.17 0.23
CA LEU A 237 -3.81 -12.92 0.74
C LEU A 237 -4.92 -13.19 -0.27
N LEU A 238 -4.56 -13.27 -1.55
CA LEU A 238 -5.48 -13.50 -2.66
C LEU A 238 -5.10 -14.81 -3.35
N PRO A 239 -6.08 -15.52 -3.94
CA PRO A 239 -5.84 -16.73 -4.70
C PRO A 239 -4.75 -16.53 -5.76
N LYS A 240 -3.87 -17.52 -5.94
CA LYS A 240 -2.76 -17.44 -6.91
C LYS A 240 -3.25 -17.29 -8.36
N SER A 241 -4.47 -17.73 -8.65
CA SER A 241 -5.15 -17.50 -9.93
C SER A 241 -5.43 -16.02 -10.20
N LEU A 242 -5.66 -15.23 -9.14
CA LEU A 242 -5.97 -13.80 -9.21
C LEU A 242 -4.70 -12.95 -9.10
N PHE A 243 -3.77 -13.28 -8.21
CA PHE A 243 -2.58 -12.47 -7.99
C PHE A 243 -1.37 -13.34 -7.64
N LYS A 244 -0.33 -13.31 -8.49
CA LYS A 244 0.96 -13.95 -8.25
C LYS A 244 1.95 -12.88 -7.81
N GLY A 245 2.27 -12.85 -6.53
CA GLY A 245 3.18 -11.87 -5.94
C GLY A 245 3.64 -12.34 -4.56
N GLU A 246 4.19 -13.56 -4.49
CA GLU A 246 4.71 -14.11 -3.23
C GLU A 246 5.86 -13.22 -2.72
N GLY A 247 5.95 -13.02 -1.41
CA GLY A 247 7.04 -12.29 -0.73
C GLY A 247 7.05 -10.77 -0.86
N GLU A 248 6.16 -10.14 -1.64
CA GLU A 248 6.09 -8.67 -1.71
C GLU A 248 5.09 -8.10 -0.71
N VAL A 249 5.51 -7.04 -0.02
CA VAL A 249 4.72 -6.31 0.97
C VAL A 249 4.74 -4.83 0.62
N ILE A 250 3.59 -4.27 0.31
CA ILE A 250 3.42 -2.82 0.10
C ILE A 250 3.11 -2.19 1.45
N VAL A 251 3.91 -1.20 1.85
CA VAL A 251 3.83 -0.57 3.17
C VAL A 251 3.61 0.93 3.06
N ILE A 252 2.85 1.46 4.01
CA ILE A 252 2.67 2.89 4.27
C ILE A 252 3.95 3.45 4.89
N GLY A 253 4.50 4.50 4.29
CA GLY A 253 5.77 5.08 4.73
C GLY A 253 5.63 6.15 5.81
N GLY A 254 6.40 7.23 5.64
CA GLY A 254 6.70 8.21 6.69
C GLY A 254 8.13 8.05 7.22
N GLU A 255 8.35 8.45 8.46
CA GLU A 255 9.64 8.36 9.14
C GLU A 255 9.85 6.95 9.66
N PHE A 256 10.93 6.29 9.25
CA PHE A 256 11.27 4.93 9.67
C PHE A 256 12.69 4.83 10.16
N GLU A 257 12.86 4.25 11.34
CA GLU A 257 14.15 3.77 11.78
C GLU A 257 14.46 2.49 11.03
N VAL A 258 15.60 2.48 10.34
CA VAL A 258 16.06 1.33 9.57
C VAL A 258 17.50 1.02 9.94
N LYS A 259 17.82 -0.26 9.92
CA LYS A 259 19.19 -0.75 9.98
C LYS A 259 19.66 -1.01 8.56
N VAL A 260 20.76 -0.37 8.17
CA VAL A 260 21.40 -0.53 6.87
C VAL A 260 22.37 -1.70 6.95
N LEU A 261 22.15 -2.70 6.12
CA LEU A 261 22.98 -3.89 5.97
C LEU A 261 23.77 -3.75 4.67
N THR A 262 25.09 -3.85 4.76
CA THR A 262 26.02 -3.82 3.62
C THR A 262 26.64 -5.20 3.45
N GLY A 263 26.97 -5.56 2.21
CA GLY A 263 27.58 -6.86 1.92
C GLY A 263 28.96 -6.89 2.54
N GLY A 264 29.28 -7.99 3.21
CA GLY A 264 30.65 -8.24 3.68
C GLY A 264 31.59 -8.46 2.51
#